data_AF-A0A6B0XVK4-F1
#
_entry.id   AF-A0A6B0XVK4-F1
#
_cell.length_a   1.000
_cell.length_b   1.000
_cell.length_c   1.000
_cell.angle_alpha   90.00
_cell.angle_beta   90.00
_cell.angle_gamma   90.00
#
_symmetry.space_group_name_H-M   'P 1'
#
loop_
_entity.id
_entity.type
_entity.pdbx_description
1 polymer ?
#
loop_
_entity_poly.entity_id
_entity_poly.type
_entity_poly.pdbx_seq_one_letter_code
_entity_poly.pdbx_strand_id
1 'polypeptide(L)'
;MTWLSPPHPGEFVRTEIIEPRGLTVVEAAAALGVSRPALSAFLNGRSDLSGTMALRIEKAFGVNVKKLMRMQADFDSARIRKQEDEINVEPYGVRAVRERSTPYETLHVDNAVMRRLREEAERRRTTASELLEAALRRVLAEPSRVDADPDALKPLPTWYLGQPRVDIADRDALYRLMEEE
;
A
#
# COMPACT_ATOMS: atom_id res chain seq x y z
N MET A 1 -4.28 13.47 -15.67
CA MET A 1 -3.17 13.56 -16.65
C MET A 1 -3.19 12.28 -17.48
N THR A 2 -3.17 12.46 -18.78
CA THR A 2 -3.31 11.55 -19.94
C THR A 2 -2.96 10.06 -19.72
N TRP A 3 -3.93 9.21 -20.06
CA TRP A 3 -3.74 7.78 -20.34
C TRP A 3 -2.84 7.61 -21.57
N LEU A 4 -1.52 7.66 -21.39
CA LEU A 4 -0.62 7.04 -22.37
C LEU A 4 -0.85 5.54 -22.26
N SER A 5 -1.22 4.89 -23.37
CA SER A 5 -1.25 3.43 -23.42
C SER A 5 0.17 2.93 -23.06
N PRO A 6 0.33 2.12 -22.00
CA PRO A 6 1.65 1.62 -21.63
C PRO A 6 2.25 0.87 -22.82
N PRO A 7 3.56 1.05 -23.11
CA PRO A 7 4.19 0.39 -24.25
C PRO A 7 4.34 -1.10 -24.01
N HIS A 8 4.24 -1.90 -25.08
CA HIS A 8 4.51 -3.33 -25.01
C HIS A 8 5.99 -3.55 -24.63
N PRO A 9 6.33 -4.49 -23.72
CA PRO A 9 7.73 -4.72 -23.31
C PRO A 9 8.65 -5.10 -24.47
N GLY A 10 8.13 -5.74 -25.52
CA GLY A 10 8.90 -6.04 -26.72
C GLY A 10 9.33 -4.80 -27.52
N GLU A 11 8.49 -3.76 -27.56
CA GLU A 11 8.86 -2.49 -28.19
C GLU A 11 9.96 -1.79 -27.39
N PHE A 12 9.83 -1.78 -26.06
CA PHE A 12 10.90 -1.31 -25.17
C PHE A 12 12.21 -2.07 -25.35
N VAL A 13 12.18 -3.41 -25.44
CA VAL A 13 13.39 -4.20 -25.67
C VAL A 13 14.01 -3.85 -27.03
N ARG A 14 13.19 -3.62 -28.06
CA ARG A 14 13.68 -3.22 -29.37
C ARG A 14 14.44 -1.88 -29.31
N THR A 15 13.79 -0.83 -28.79
CA THR A 15 14.32 0.54 -28.85
C THR A 15 15.43 0.80 -27.82
N GLU A 16 15.33 0.22 -26.63
CA GLU A 16 16.27 0.52 -25.54
C GLU A 16 17.43 -0.47 -25.44
N ILE A 17 17.28 -1.68 -26.01
CA ILE A 17 18.24 -2.76 -25.82
C ILE A 17 18.89 -3.19 -27.12
N ILE A 18 18.10 -3.54 -28.13
CA ILE A 18 18.58 -4.13 -29.39
C ILE A 18 19.16 -3.07 -30.31
N GLU A 19 18.40 -2.02 -30.63
CA GLU A 19 18.80 -0.96 -31.57
C GLU A 19 20.06 -0.19 -31.09
N PRO A 20 20.21 0.22 -29.81
CA PRO A 20 21.39 0.94 -29.35
C PRO A 20 22.67 0.09 -29.34
N ARG A 21 22.52 -1.24 -29.33
CA ARG A 21 23.65 -2.18 -29.44
C ARG A 21 23.99 -2.54 -30.88
N GLY A 22 23.24 -2.03 -31.86
CA GLY A 22 23.42 -2.35 -33.28
C GLY A 22 23.15 -3.82 -33.62
N LEU A 23 22.42 -4.54 -32.77
CA LEU A 23 22.16 -5.96 -32.97
C LEU A 23 21.04 -6.17 -33.99
N THR A 24 21.25 -7.08 -34.93
CA THR A 24 20.18 -7.59 -35.77
C THR A 24 19.26 -8.50 -34.96
N VAL A 25 18.02 -8.69 -35.44
CA VAL A 25 17.07 -9.63 -34.83
C VAL A 25 17.62 -11.07 -34.83
N VAL A 26 18.48 -11.41 -35.80
CA VAL A 26 19.11 -12.74 -35.88
C VAL A 26 20.12 -12.92 -34.74
N GLU A 27 21.02 -11.96 -34.55
CA GLU A 27 22.03 -12.00 -33.48
C GLU A 27 21.39 -11.96 -32.10
N ALA A 28 20.39 -11.11 -31.91
CA ALA A 28 19.64 -11.03 -30.66
C ALA A 28 18.90 -12.34 -30.35
N ALA A 29 18.31 -12.99 -31.36
CA ALA A 29 17.64 -14.28 -31.18
C ALA A 29 18.63 -15.38 -30.80
N ALA A 30 19.80 -15.39 -31.43
CA ALA A 30 20.89 -16.31 -31.08
C ALA A 30 21.39 -16.10 -29.64
N ALA A 31 21.62 -14.85 -29.23
CA ALA A 31 22.05 -14.51 -27.87
C ALA A 31 21.01 -14.91 -26.81
N LEU A 32 19.72 -14.78 -27.13
CA LEU A 32 18.62 -15.21 -26.27
C LEU A 32 18.35 -16.71 -26.32
N GLY A 33 18.92 -17.44 -27.29
CA GLY A 33 18.66 -18.86 -27.53
C GLY A 33 17.22 -19.16 -27.92
N VAL A 34 16.60 -18.30 -28.73
CA VAL A 34 15.21 -18.42 -29.22
C VAL A 34 15.16 -18.35 -30.74
N SER A 35 14.04 -18.75 -31.35
CA SER A 35 13.89 -18.65 -32.80
C SER A 35 13.73 -17.18 -33.23
N ARG A 36 14.26 -16.82 -34.41
CA ARG A 36 14.09 -15.48 -34.99
C ARG A 36 12.61 -15.07 -35.11
N PRO A 37 11.68 -15.94 -35.57
CA PRO A 37 10.27 -15.57 -35.65
C PRO A 37 9.66 -15.28 -34.27
N ALA A 38 10.03 -16.04 -33.24
CA ALA A 38 9.53 -15.80 -31.88
C ALA A 38 10.02 -14.45 -31.34
N LEU A 39 11.31 -14.15 -31.49
CA LEU A 39 11.83 -12.84 -31.09
C LEU A 39 11.20 -11.71 -31.90
N SER A 40 11.05 -11.89 -33.22
CA SER A 40 10.42 -10.88 -34.09
C SER A 40 8.97 -10.61 -33.71
N ALA A 41 8.18 -11.64 -33.41
CA ALA A 41 6.81 -11.47 -32.94
C ALA A 41 6.77 -10.66 -31.63
N PHE A 42 7.64 -10.99 -30.69
CA PHE A 42 7.75 -10.29 -29.42
C PHE A 42 8.16 -8.81 -29.59
N LEU A 43 9.25 -8.53 -30.32
CA LEU A 43 9.75 -7.16 -30.55
C LEU A 43 8.76 -6.26 -31.29
N ASN A 44 7.82 -6.85 -32.04
CA ASN A 44 6.77 -6.12 -32.76
C ASN A 44 5.43 -6.10 -32.01
N GLY A 45 5.39 -6.50 -30.74
CA GLY A 45 4.16 -6.46 -29.92
C GLY A 45 3.08 -7.44 -30.35
N ARG A 46 3.45 -8.50 -31.09
CA ARG A 46 2.51 -9.54 -31.59
C ARG A 46 2.43 -10.76 -30.68
N SER A 47 3.29 -10.84 -29.67
CA SER A 47 3.27 -11.90 -28.66
C SER A 47 3.66 -11.34 -27.31
N ASP A 48 2.94 -11.76 -26.28
CA ASP A 48 3.18 -11.35 -24.90
C ASP A 48 4.53 -11.87 -24.36
N LEU A 49 5.05 -11.19 -23.35
CA LEU A 49 6.27 -11.58 -22.66
C LEU A 49 6.02 -12.76 -21.70
N SER A 50 6.65 -13.91 -21.96
CA SER A 50 6.67 -15.02 -21.00
C SER A 50 7.76 -14.85 -19.94
N GLY A 51 7.58 -15.50 -18.78
CA GLY A 51 8.58 -15.53 -17.70
C GLY A 51 9.93 -16.07 -18.16
N THR A 52 9.94 -17.12 -18.98
CA THR A 52 11.16 -17.70 -19.55
C THR A 52 11.87 -16.73 -20.51
N MET A 53 11.12 -16.00 -21.35
CA MET A 53 11.70 -15.00 -22.25
C MET A 53 12.31 -13.83 -21.46
N ALA A 54 11.60 -13.34 -20.42
CA ALA A 54 12.13 -12.28 -19.57
C ALA A 54 13.44 -12.69 -18.89
N LEU A 55 13.52 -13.92 -18.36
CA LEU A 55 14.75 -14.42 -17.74
C LEU A 55 15.90 -14.54 -18.76
N ARG A 56 15.62 -14.92 -20.00
CA ARG A 56 16.62 -14.91 -21.09
C ARG A 56 17.12 -13.49 -21.35
N ILE A 57 16.22 -12.51 -21.40
CA ILE A 57 16.57 -11.09 -21.61
C ILE A 57 17.41 -10.55 -20.45
N GLU A 58 17.08 -10.89 -19.20
CA GLU A 58 17.89 -10.50 -18.03
C GLU A 58 19.30 -11.10 -18.10
N LYS A 59 19.40 -12.39 -18.41
CA LYS A 59 20.70 -13.07 -18.51
C LYS A 59 21.56 -12.56 -19.68
N ALA A 60 20.95 -12.24 -20.82
CA ALA A 60 21.67 -11.81 -22.02
C ALA A 60 22.03 -10.31 -21.99
N PHE A 61 21.15 -9.46 -21.43
CA PHE A 61 21.26 -8.01 -21.57
C PHE A 61 21.23 -7.24 -20.24
N GLY A 62 21.09 -7.93 -19.10
CA GLY A 62 21.09 -7.31 -17.77
C GLY A 62 19.81 -6.55 -17.42
N VAL A 63 18.73 -6.76 -18.17
CA VAL A 63 17.46 -6.05 -17.94
C VAL A 63 16.63 -6.80 -16.90
N ASN A 64 16.28 -6.12 -15.81
CA ASN A 64 15.56 -6.73 -14.69
C ASN A 64 14.23 -7.42 -15.12
N VAL A 65 14.06 -8.70 -14.77
CA VAL A 65 12.86 -9.48 -15.07
C VAL A 65 11.60 -8.84 -14.50
N LYS A 66 11.63 -8.40 -13.23
CA LYS A 66 10.46 -7.83 -12.56
C LYS A 66 9.97 -6.55 -13.25
N LYS A 67 10.90 -5.74 -13.77
CA LYS A 67 10.57 -4.56 -14.57
C LYS A 67 9.80 -4.97 -15.83
N LEU A 68 10.32 -5.91 -16.61
CA LEU A 68 9.69 -6.35 -17.86
C LEU A 68 8.33 -7.02 -17.62
N MET A 69 8.21 -7.84 -16.57
CA MET A 69 6.94 -8.46 -16.16
C MET A 69 5.90 -7.42 -15.75
N ARG A 70 6.30 -6.37 -15.02
CA ARG A 70 5.39 -5.26 -14.67
C ARG A 70 4.91 -4.53 -15.93
N MET A 71 5.81 -4.25 -16.87
CA MET A 71 5.45 -3.62 -18.14
C MET A 71 4.44 -4.46 -18.93
N GLN A 72 4.61 -5.78 -18.98
CA GLN A 72 3.64 -6.68 -19.60
C GLN A 72 2.28 -6.60 -18.89
N ALA A 73 2.26 -6.66 -17.56
CA ALA A 73 1.02 -6.57 -16.78
C ALA A 73 0.29 -5.24 -16.99
N ASP A 74 1.03 -4.13 -17.06
CA ASP A 74 0.47 -2.80 -17.34
C ASP A 74 -0.12 -2.74 -18.76
N PHE A 75 0.60 -3.27 -19.75
CA PHE A 75 0.14 -3.40 -21.14
C PHE A 75 -1.15 -4.23 -21.24
N ASP A 76 -1.18 -5.40 -20.63
CA ASP A 76 -2.33 -6.30 -20.64
C ASP A 76 -3.54 -5.68 -19.93
N SER A 77 -3.32 -5.04 -18.79
CA SER A 77 -4.39 -4.34 -18.05
C SER A 77 -5.00 -3.22 -18.89
N ALA A 78 -4.17 -2.43 -19.58
CA ALA A 78 -4.65 -1.38 -20.47
C ALA A 78 -5.37 -1.92 -21.71
N ARG A 79 -4.95 -3.08 -22.24
CA ARG A 79 -5.61 -3.78 -23.35
C ARG A 79 -6.99 -4.32 -22.93
N ILE A 80 -7.06 -5.02 -21.79
CA ILE A 80 -8.28 -5.64 -21.26
C ILE A 80 -9.31 -4.58 -20.87
N ARG A 81 -8.88 -3.46 -20.27
CA ARG A 81 -9.78 -2.35 -19.92
C ARG A 81 -10.56 -1.77 -21.10
N LYS A 82 -10.06 -1.91 -22.34
CA LYS A 82 -10.80 -1.50 -23.54
C LYS A 82 -12.00 -2.41 -23.85
N GLN A 83 -12.02 -3.60 -23.26
CA GLN A 83 -13.04 -4.63 -23.42
C GLN A 83 -13.81 -4.85 -22.09
N GLU A 84 -13.67 -3.93 -21.13
CA GLU A 84 -14.27 -4.09 -19.79
C GLU A 84 -15.80 -4.23 -19.87
N ASP A 85 -16.44 -3.48 -20.77
CA ASP A 85 -17.89 -3.52 -20.99
C ASP A 85 -18.40 -4.88 -21.51
N GLU A 86 -17.53 -5.73 -22.05
CA GLU A 86 -17.89 -7.09 -22.50
C GLU A 86 -17.93 -8.10 -21.34
N ILE A 87 -17.34 -7.76 -20.18
CA ILE A 87 -17.22 -8.65 -19.03
C ILE A 87 -18.32 -8.30 -18.00
N ASN A 88 -19.49 -8.91 -18.15
CA ASN A 88 -20.59 -8.74 -17.19
C ASN A 88 -20.52 -9.78 -16.07
N VAL A 89 -20.20 -9.34 -14.85
CA VAL A 89 -20.15 -10.18 -13.65
C VAL A 89 -20.88 -9.50 -12.49
N GLU A 90 -21.76 -10.25 -11.83
CA GLU A 90 -22.37 -9.79 -10.58
C GLU A 90 -21.30 -9.77 -9.47
N PRO A 91 -21.08 -8.64 -8.78
CA PRO A 91 -20.13 -8.58 -7.67
C PRO A 91 -20.50 -9.61 -6.60
N TYR A 92 -19.57 -10.51 -6.29
CA TYR A 92 -19.78 -11.44 -5.19
C TYR A 92 -19.97 -10.65 -3.91
N GLY A 93 -21.08 -10.92 -3.21
CA GLY A 93 -21.61 -10.14 -2.10
C GLY A 93 -20.51 -9.48 -1.28
N VAL A 94 -20.39 -8.17 -1.44
CA VAL A 94 -19.65 -7.33 -0.50
C VAL A 94 -20.45 -7.39 0.80
N ARG A 95 -20.26 -8.45 1.56
CA ARG A 95 -20.54 -8.39 2.99
C ARG A 95 -19.54 -7.35 3.44
N ALA A 96 -20.00 -6.10 3.55
CA ALA A 96 -19.19 -5.01 4.06
C ALA A 96 -18.52 -5.59 5.28
N VAL A 97 -17.21 -5.86 5.17
CA VAL A 97 -16.40 -6.07 6.33
C VAL A 97 -16.56 -4.72 6.99
N ARG A 98 -17.47 -4.65 7.98
CA ARG A 98 -17.42 -3.60 8.97
C ARG A 98 -16.05 -3.84 9.56
N GLU A 99 -15.12 -3.08 9.01
CA GLU A 99 -13.75 -3.03 9.43
C GLU A 99 -13.85 -2.88 10.94
N ARG A 100 -13.50 -3.95 11.65
CA ARG A 100 -13.31 -3.88 13.09
C ARG A 100 -12.03 -3.08 13.20
N SER A 101 -12.20 -1.77 13.10
CA SER A 101 -11.14 -0.79 13.01
C SER A 101 -10.28 -1.02 14.25
N THR A 102 -9.11 -1.58 14.02
CA THR A 102 -7.99 -1.39 14.93
C THR A 102 -7.80 0.13 15.04
N PRO A 103 -7.54 0.71 16.22
CA PRO A 103 -7.73 2.15 16.49
C PRO A 103 -6.92 3.16 15.64
N TYR A 104 -6.20 2.74 14.61
CA TYR A 104 -5.39 3.60 13.74
C TYR A 104 -5.39 3.08 12.30
N GLU A 105 -6.53 3.15 11.61
CA GLU A 105 -6.49 3.18 10.15
C GLU A 105 -5.99 4.54 9.66
N THR A 106 -5.00 4.52 8.79
CA THR A 106 -4.34 5.73 8.28
C THR A 106 -5.38 6.59 7.56
N LEU A 107 -5.57 7.83 8.01
CA LEU A 107 -6.47 8.78 7.36
C LEU A 107 -5.97 9.09 5.94
N HIS A 108 -6.69 8.58 4.94
CA HIS A 108 -6.44 8.91 3.54
C HIS A 108 -7.07 10.26 3.19
N VAL A 109 -6.23 11.26 2.92
CA VAL A 109 -6.66 12.61 2.53
C VAL A 109 -6.35 12.84 1.05
N ASP A 110 -7.34 13.31 0.28
CA ASP A 110 -7.18 13.61 -1.15
C ASP A 110 -6.07 14.65 -1.43
N ASN A 111 -5.36 14.47 -2.54
CA ASN A 111 -4.27 15.36 -2.96
C ASN A 111 -4.71 16.83 -3.12
N ALA A 112 -5.94 17.06 -3.59
CA ALA A 112 -6.49 18.41 -3.73
C ALA A 112 -6.69 19.07 -2.36
N VAL A 113 -7.13 18.29 -1.36
CA VAL A 113 -7.33 18.74 0.02
C VAL A 113 -5.98 19.03 0.67
N MET A 114 -5.00 18.12 0.53
CA MET A 114 -3.63 18.33 1.02
C MET A 114 -2.96 19.58 0.42
N ARG A 115 -3.19 19.85 -0.88
CA ARG A 115 -2.67 21.06 -1.53
C ARG A 115 -3.23 22.33 -0.91
N ARG A 116 -4.57 22.41 -0.76
CA ARG A 116 -5.23 23.56 -0.10
C ARG A 116 -4.77 23.75 1.33
N LEU A 117 -4.55 22.66 2.04
CA LEU A 117 -4.15 22.66 3.44
C LEU A 117 -2.70 23.14 3.63
N ARG A 118 -1.81 22.83 2.68
CA ARG A 118 -0.45 23.42 2.64
C ARG A 118 -0.46 24.91 2.31
N GLU A 119 -1.23 25.33 1.32
CA GLU A 119 -1.40 26.75 0.95
C GLU A 119 -1.90 27.59 2.15
N GLU A 120 -2.86 27.04 2.90
CA GLU A 120 -3.43 27.72 4.07
C GLU A 120 -2.48 27.72 5.29
N ALA A 121 -1.72 26.63 5.49
CA ALA A 121 -0.72 26.56 6.55
C ALA A 121 0.40 27.59 6.35
N GLU A 122 0.83 27.81 5.10
CA GLU A 122 1.81 28.85 4.77
C GLU A 122 1.29 30.26 5.07
N ARG A 123 0.04 30.56 4.70
CA ARG A 123 -0.61 31.84 5.04
C ARG A 123 -0.66 32.10 6.54
N ARG A 124 -0.90 31.06 7.33
CA ARG A 124 -1.00 31.14 8.80
C ARG A 124 0.34 30.94 9.51
N ARG A 125 1.43 30.70 8.77
CA ARG A 125 2.76 30.34 9.28
C ARG A 125 2.73 29.14 10.25
N THR A 126 1.95 28.10 9.92
CA THR A 126 1.88 26.84 10.68
C THR A 126 2.34 25.67 9.80
N THR A 127 2.40 24.48 10.37
CA THR A 127 2.53 23.25 9.57
C THR A 127 1.17 22.77 9.07
N ALA A 128 1.17 22.04 7.95
CA ALA A 128 -0.01 21.36 7.43
C ALA A 128 -0.63 20.41 8.48
N SER A 129 0.18 19.62 9.20
CA SER A 129 -0.32 18.68 10.21
C SER A 129 -1.04 19.38 11.36
N GLU A 130 -0.50 20.49 11.88
CA GLU A 130 -1.16 21.28 12.94
C GLU A 130 -2.48 21.89 12.46
N LEU A 131 -2.52 22.37 11.21
CA LEU A 131 -3.74 22.93 10.65
C LEU A 131 -4.81 21.85 10.42
N LEU A 132 -4.41 20.67 9.97
CA LEU A 132 -5.29 19.51 9.83
C LEU A 132 -5.83 19.07 11.20
N GLU A 133 -4.96 18.97 12.21
CA GLU A 133 -5.36 18.62 13.56
C GLU A 133 -6.37 19.63 14.14
N ALA A 134 -6.08 20.93 14.03
CA ALA A 134 -6.98 21.97 14.50
C ALA A 134 -8.35 21.94 13.78
N ALA A 135 -8.35 21.67 12.47
CA ALA A 135 -9.59 21.52 11.70
C ALA A 135 -10.38 20.29 12.13
N LEU A 136 -9.71 19.13 12.29
CA LEU A 136 -10.33 17.90 12.76
C LEU A 136 -10.93 18.07 14.15
N ARG A 137 -10.21 18.72 15.09
CA ARG A 137 -10.77 19.03 16.41
C ARG A 137 -12.04 19.87 16.32
N ARG A 138 -12.13 20.84 15.41
CA ARG A 138 -13.32 21.68 15.26
C ARG A 138 -14.50 20.92 14.64
N VAL A 139 -14.23 20.00 13.73
CA VAL A 139 -15.26 19.20 13.05
C VAL A 139 -15.74 18.02 13.90
N LEU A 140 -14.83 17.39 14.65
CA LEU A 140 -15.07 16.19 15.44
C LEU A 140 -15.31 16.46 16.92
N ALA A 141 -15.24 17.72 17.37
CA ALA A 141 -15.67 18.06 18.72
C ALA A 141 -17.16 17.72 18.87
N GLU A 142 -17.47 16.60 19.52
CA GLU A 142 -18.75 16.44 20.18
C GLU A 142 -18.93 17.62 21.15
N PRO A 143 -20.11 18.25 21.25
CA PRO A 143 -20.37 19.12 22.39
C PRO A 143 -20.15 18.26 23.63
N SER A 144 -19.10 18.57 24.41
CA SER A 144 -18.78 17.86 25.63
C SER A 144 -20.03 17.77 26.49
N ARG A 145 -20.68 16.59 26.52
CA ARG A 145 -21.68 16.27 27.55
C ARG A 145 -20.90 15.94 28.83
N VAL A 146 -20.35 16.98 29.44
CA VAL A 146 -19.95 16.96 30.84
C VAL A 146 -20.73 18.05 31.55
N ASP A 147 -22.04 18.01 31.38
CA ASP A 147 -23.03 18.54 32.34
C ASP A 147 -23.66 17.36 33.09
N ALA A 148 -22.87 16.33 33.38
CA ALA A 148 -23.31 15.29 34.31
C ALA A 148 -23.15 15.87 35.71
N ASP A 149 -24.28 16.14 36.36
CA ASP A 149 -24.38 16.44 37.78
C ASP A 149 -23.45 15.48 38.58
N PRO A 150 -22.39 15.99 39.24
CA PRO A 150 -21.45 15.15 39.98
C PRO A 150 -22.15 14.32 41.05
N ASP A 151 -23.30 14.76 41.55
CA ASP A 151 -24.08 14.07 42.57
C ASP A 151 -24.95 12.93 42.00
N ALA A 152 -25.07 12.81 40.68
CA ALA A 152 -25.82 11.73 39.99
C ALA A 152 -24.95 10.51 39.64
N LEU A 153 -23.65 10.54 39.94
CA LEU A 153 -22.77 9.40 39.67
C LEU A 153 -22.97 8.31 40.73
N LYS A 154 -23.31 7.10 40.26
CA LYS A 154 -23.31 5.90 41.12
C LYS A 154 -21.90 5.71 41.69
N PRO A 155 -21.73 5.59 43.02
CA PRO A 155 -20.40 5.48 43.62
C PRO A 155 -19.68 4.25 43.06
N LEU A 156 -18.39 4.41 42.75
CA LEU A 156 -17.56 3.33 42.25
C LEU A 156 -17.55 2.17 43.26
N PRO A 157 -17.53 0.92 42.78
CA PRO A 157 -17.44 -0.23 43.67
C PRO A 157 -16.12 -0.16 44.45
N THR A 158 -16.22 -0.16 45.78
CA THR A 158 -15.06 -0.32 46.66
C THR A 158 -14.76 -1.80 46.82
N TRP A 159 -13.56 -2.21 46.45
CA TRP A 159 -13.04 -3.53 46.75
C TRP A 159 -12.17 -3.46 47.98
N TYR A 160 -12.50 -4.23 49.01
CA TYR A 160 -11.59 -4.49 50.12
C TYR A 160 -10.56 -5.50 49.64
N LEU A 161 -9.47 -5.01 49.04
CA LEU A 161 -8.22 -5.76 49.02
C LEU A 161 -7.89 -6.00 50.49
N GLY A 162 -7.92 -7.26 50.92
CA GLY A 162 -7.79 -7.67 52.32
C GLY A 162 -6.61 -7.01 53.03
N GLN A 163 -6.64 -7.04 54.37
CA GLN A 163 -5.58 -6.45 55.19
C GLN A 163 -4.20 -6.94 54.71
N PRO A 164 -3.21 -6.05 54.55
CA PRO A 164 -1.88 -6.44 54.11
C PRO A 164 -1.31 -7.45 55.11
N ARG A 165 -1.00 -8.67 54.63
CA ARG A 165 -0.45 -9.73 55.48
C ARG A 165 1.03 -9.50 55.83
N VAL A 166 1.72 -8.66 55.06
CA VAL A 166 3.12 -8.28 55.27
C VAL A 166 3.30 -6.82 54.86
N ASP A 167 4.13 -6.11 55.62
CA ASP A 167 4.62 -4.80 55.22
C ASP A 167 5.59 -4.93 54.04
N ILE A 168 5.28 -4.27 52.93
CA ILE A 168 6.06 -4.31 51.68
C ILE A 168 7.47 -3.72 51.88
N ALA A 169 7.67 -2.88 52.90
CA ALA A 169 8.99 -2.36 53.26
C ALA A 169 9.91 -3.42 53.89
N ASP A 170 9.35 -4.53 54.40
CA ASP A 170 10.10 -5.66 54.94
C ASP A 170 10.32 -6.73 53.86
N ARG A 171 11.44 -6.60 53.16
CA ARG A 171 11.83 -7.50 52.07
C ARG A 171 11.96 -8.96 52.54
N ASP A 172 12.43 -9.18 53.76
CA ASP A 172 12.73 -10.54 54.24
C ASP A 172 11.45 -11.24 54.75
N ALA A 173 10.46 -10.48 55.21
CA ALA A 173 9.12 -11.00 55.46
C ALA A 173 8.40 -11.40 54.16
N LEU A 174 8.62 -10.66 53.06
CA LEU A 174 8.04 -10.97 51.75
C LEU A 174 8.56 -12.31 51.20
N TYR A 175 9.86 -12.57 51.32
CA TYR A 175 10.47 -13.80 50.82
C TYR A 175 10.01 -15.05 51.58
N ARG A 176 9.89 -14.97 52.92
CA ARG A 176 9.40 -16.10 53.73
C ARG A 176 7.98 -16.52 53.35
N LEU A 177 7.12 -15.57 53.01
CA LEU A 177 5.75 -15.84 52.60
C LEU A 177 5.62 -16.34 51.14
N MET A 178 6.69 -16.24 50.34
CA MET A 178 6.73 -16.84 49.01
C MET A 178 7.24 -18.28 49.01
N GLU A 179 7.85 -18.74 50.11
CA GLU A 179 8.30 -20.13 50.27
C GLU A 179 7.24 -21.04 50.93
N GLU A 180 6.22 -20.46 51.57
CA GLU A 180 5.09 -21.17 52.17
C GLU A 180 3.78 -20.73 51.47
N GLU A 181 3.24 -21.56 50.56
CA GLU A 181 1.89 -21.39 49.96
C GLU A 181 0.76 -21.53 50.99
#